data_AF-A0AAV2PW82-F1
#
_entry.id   AF-A0AAV2PW82-F1
#
_cell.length_a   1.000
_cell.length_b   1.000
_cell.length_c   1.000
_cell.angle_alpha   90.00
_cell.angle_beta   90.00
_cell.angle_gamma   90.00
#
_symmetry.space_group_name_H-M   'P 1'
#
loop_
_entity.id
_entity.type
_entity.pdbx_description
1 polymer ?
#
loop_
_entity_poly.entity_id
_entity_poly.type
_entity_poly.pdbx_seq_one_letter_code
_entity_poly.pdbx_strand_id
1 'polypeptide(L)'
;HLAGSLLQSELGPAQKEVLQSTFDLLGELLKFNVEAYKKLDSIISTETREKRLFRLVTHNLVDSNMLVRSLVLSNDYFTREAGLSEFATRSRTLRHVATFKQRLDFLVQLIKTISVDTLTQV
;
A
#
# COMPACT_ATOMS: atom_id res chain seq x y z
N HIS A 1 4.74 3.76 14.29
CA HIS A 1 3.48 3.71 15.05
C HIS A 1 2.33 3.33 14.13
N LEU A 2 1.97 4.16 13.14
CA LEU A 2 0.85 3.91 12.20
C LEU A 2 0.85 2.53 11.52
N ALA A 3 1.93 2.14 10.83
CA ALA A 3 2.02 0.81 10.22
C ALA A 3 1.95 -0.33 11.26
N GLY A 4 2.40 -0.09 12.49
CA GLY A 4 2.24 -1.05 13.59
C GLY A 4 0.79 -1.17 14.04
N SER A 5 0.04 -0.07 14.10
CA SER A 5 -1.39 -0.06 14.41
C SER A 5 -2.21 -0.81 13.36
N LEU A 6 -1.92 -0.64 12.06
CA LEU A 6 -2.53 -1.43 10.97
C LEU A 6 -2.30 -2.94 11.16
N LEU A 7 -1.10 -3.31 11.62
CA LEU A 7 -0.74 -4.71 11.85
C LEU A 7 -1.34 -5.29 13.14
N GLN A 8 -2.01 -4.49 13.98
CA GLN A 8 -2.63 -4.93 15.22
C GLN A 8 -4.16 -4.90 15.16
N SER A 9 -4.76 -4.12 14.25
CA SER A 9 -6.22 -4.01 14.13
C SER A 9 -6.88 -5.33 13.71
N GLU A 10 -7.91 -5.74 14.46
CA GLU A 10 -8.95 -6.68 14.04
C GLU A 10 -10.15 -5.86 13.56
N LEU A 11 -10.58 -6.06 12.30
CA LEU A 11 -11.45 -5.16 11.55
C LEU A 11 -12.93 -5.23 11.98
N GLY A 12 -13.42 -4.19 12.66
CA GLY A 12 -14.86 -3.91 12.88
C GLY A 12 -15.38 -2.73 12.04
N PRO A 13 -16.71 -2.54 11.87
CA PRO A 13 -17.29 -1.54 10.97
C PRO A 13 -16.97 -0.08 11.32
N ALA A 14 -16.81 0.25 12.62
CA ALA A 14 -16.39 1.59 13.06
C ALA A 14 -14.91 1.93 12.73
N GLN A 15 -14.13 0.97 12.24
CA GLN A 15 -12.72 1.19 11.86
C GLN A 15 -12.54 1.53 10.38
N LYS A 16 -13.57 1.51 9.53
CA LYS A 16 -13.41 1.77 8.09
C LYS A 16 -12.89 3.18 7.77
N GLU A 17 -13.49 4.23 8.35
CA GLU A 17 -13.02 5.62 8.16
C GLU A 17 -11.62 5.85 8.75
N VAL A 18 -11.35 5.24 9.91
CA VAL A 18 -10.03 5.27 10.55
C VAL A 18 -8.98 4.56 9.68
N LEU A 19 -9.37 3.48 9.00
CA LEU A 19 -8.49 2.72 8.12
C LEU A 19 -8.14 3.49 6.85
N GLN A 20 -9.13 4.11 6.20
CA GLN A 20 -8.91 4.95 5.01
C GLN A 20 -7.96 6.11 5.34
N SER A 21 -8.27 6.89 6.37
CA SER A 21 -7.41 8.00 6.81
C SER A 21 -6.00 7.56 7.21
N THR A 22 -5.86 6.36 7.77
CA THR A 22 -4.55 5.76 8.06
C THR A 22 -3.79 5.43 6.78
N PHE A 23 -4.45 4.88 5.75
CA PHE A 23 -3.83 4.62 4.46
C PHE A 23 -3.43 5.91 3.75
N ASP A 24 -4.29 6.93 3.75
CA ASP A 24 -4.00 8.24 3.17
C ASP A 24 -2.77 8.86 3.82
N LEU A 25 -2.72 8.92 5.15
CA LEU A 25 -1.58 9.46 5.88
C LEU A 25 -0.30 8.65 5.64
N LEU A 26 -0.39 7.32 5.64
CA LEU A 26 0.76 6.46 5.33
C LEU A 26 1.26 6.69 3.89
N GLY A 27 0.33 6.87 2.94
CA GLY A 27 0.62 7.19 1.55
C GLY A 27 1.38 8.51 1.41
N GLU A 28 0.93 9.56 2.08
CA GLU A 28 1.59 10.87 2.06
C GLU A 28 2.96 10.84 2.74
N LEU A 29 3.10 10.14 3.88
CA LEU A 29 4.38 10.00 4.57
C LEU A 29 5.44 9.24 3.75
N LEU A 30 5.00 8.24 2.98
CA LEU A 30 5.89 7.41 2.16
C LEU A 30 6.27 8.07 0.85
N LYS A 31 5.39 8.89 0.27
CA LYS A 31 5.55 9.45 -1.07
C LYS A 31 6.93 10.11 -1.26
N PHE A 32 7.74 9.49 -2.11
CA PHE A 32 9.12 9.89 -2.44
C PHE A 32 10.09 9.96 -1.23
N ASN A 33 9.73 9.41 -0.07
CA ASN A 33 10.53 9.47 1.16
C ASN A 33 11.25 8.14 1.45
N VAL A 34 12.51 8.04 1.03
CA VAL A 34 13.34 6.84 1.20
C VAL A 34 13.46 6.39 2.66
N GLU A 35 13.61 7.33 3.60
CA GLU A 35 13.76 7.02 5.02
C GLU A 35 12.47 6.45 5.62
N ALA A 36 11.32 6.95 5.18
CA ALA A 36 10.03 6.39 5.56
C ALA A 36 9.87 4.94 5.07
N TYR A 37 10.31 4.65 3.84
CA TYR A 37 10.32 3.27 3.33
C TYR A 37 11.27 2.36 4.09
N LYS A 38 12.50 2.81 4.41
CA LYS A 38 13.43 2.02 5.25
C LYS A 38 12.81 1.69 6.61
N LYS A 39 12.12 2.66 7.21
CA LYS A 39 11.41 2.46 8.49
C LYS A 39 10.25 1.49 8.35
N LEU A 40 9.48 1.58 7.26
CA LEU A 40 8.41 0.63 6.99
C LEU A 40 8.95 -0.78 6.76
N ASP A 41 9.98 -0.95 5.93
CA ASP A 41 10.65 -2.23 5.65
C ASP A 41 11.18 -2.89 6.93
N SER A 42 11.67 -2.09 7.89
CA SER A 42 12.06 -2.57 9.22
C SER A 42 10.86 -3.07 10.04
N ILE A 43 9.73 -2.36 10.01
CA ILE A 43 8.49 -2.75 10.70
C ILE A 43 7.92 -4.05 10.12
N ILE A 44 7.94 -4.20 8.78
CA ILE A 44 7.48 -5.39 8.05
C ILE A 44 8.58 -6.41 7.75
N SER A 45 9.67 -6.40 8.53
CA SER A 45 10.85 -7.24 8.29
C SER A 45 10.59 -8.76 8.31
N THR A 46 9.46 -9.21 8.84
CA THR A 46 9.04 -10.61 8.83
C THR A 46 8.00 -10.87 7.73
N GLU A 47 8.08 -12.04 7.09
CA GLU A 47 7.15 -12.44 6.03
C GLU A 47 5.68 -12.38 6.49
N THR A 48 5.42 -12.75 7.75
CA THR A 48 4.07 -12.68 8.34
C THR A 48 3.52 -11.25 8.38
N ARG A 49 4.34 -10.27 8.78
CA ARG A 49 3.93 -8.85 8.85
C ARG A 49 3.80 -8.25 7.46
N GLU A 50 4.73 -8.55 6.57
CA GLU A 50 4.67 -8.16 5.16
C GLU A 50 3.36 -8.67 4.52
N LYS A 51 3.09 -9.97 4.60
CA LYS A 51 1.84 -10.56 4.10
C LYS A 51 0.60 -9.94 4.74
N ARG A 52 0.63 -9.65 6.05
CA ARG A 52 -0.51 -9.02 6.74
C ARG A 52 -0.77 -7.61 6.19
N LEU A 53 0.25 -6.77 6.05
CA LEU A 53 0.10 -5.42 5.50
C LEU A 53 -0.49 -5.47 4.09
N PHE A 54 0.09 -6.27 3.20
CA PHE A 54 -0.37 -6.31 1.81
C PHE A 54 -1.75 -6.97 1.67
N ARG A 55 -2.13 -7.91 2.54
CA ARG A 55 -3.51 -8.40 2.61
C ARG A 55 -4.50 -7.32 3.02
N LEU A 56 -4.14 -6.45 3.96
CA LEU A 56 -5.00 -5.34 4.37
C LEU A 56 -5.18 -4.33 3.22
N VAL A 57 -4.10 -4.02 2.50
CA VAL A 57 -4.16 -3.17 1.30
C VAL A 57 -5.05 -3.81 0.24
N THR A 58 -4.85 -5.09 -0.10
CA THR A 58 -5.64 -5.76 -1.15
C THR A 58 -7.12 -5.94 -0.78
N HIS A 59 -7.45 -6.20 0.50
CA HIS A 59 -8.84 -6.32 0.93
C HIS A 59 -9.58 -4.98 0.98
N ASN A 60 -8.87 -3.88 1.17
CA ASN A 60 -9.44 -2.54 1.28
C ASN A 60 -8.92 -1.67 0.12
N LEU A 61 -9.02 -2.17 -1.11
CA LEU A 61 -8.36 -1.54 -2.26
C LEU A 61 -8.90 -0.16 -2.61
N VAL A 62 -10.21 0.06 -2.42
CA VAL A 62 -10.83 1.37 -2.62
C VAL A 62 -10.25 2.37 -1.62
N ASP A 63 -10.23 2.01 -0.33
CA ASP A 63 -9.76 2.86 0.77
C ASP A 63 -8.23 3.07 0.74
N SER A 64 -7.47 2.08 0.28
CA SER A 64 -6.00 2.12 0.23
C SER A 64 -5.44 2.64 -1.10
N ASN A 65 -6.30 3.08 -2.03
CA ASN A 65 -5.90 3.49 -3.37
C ASN A 65 -4.86 4.63 -3.37
N MET A 66 -4.98 5.59 -2.43
CA MET A 66 -4.00 6.66 -2.26
C MET A 66 -2.62 6.14 -1.83
N LEU A 67 -2.58 5.16 -0.91
CA LEU A 67 -1.33 4.48 -0.55
C LEU A 67 -0.74 3.76 -1.76
N VAL A 68 -1.51 2.91 -2.44
CA VAL A 68 -1.03 2.15 -3.62
C VAL A 68 -0.47 3.09 -4.68
N ARG A 69 -1.15 4.21 -4.96
CA ARG A 69 -0.67 5.25 -5.87
C ARG A 69 0.67 5.82 -5.42
N SER A 70 0.82 6.19 -4.14
CA SER A 70 2.07 6.69 -3.60
C SER A 70 3.21 5.67 -3.70
N LEU A 71 2.93 4.38 -3.47
CA LEU A 71 3.91 3.30 -3.65
C LEU A 71 4.38 3.21 -5.10
N VAL A 72 3.45 3.18 -6.06
CA VAL A 72 3.75 3.07 -7.49
C VAL A 72 4.56 4.27 -7.98
N LEU A 73 4.15 5.50 -7.64
CA LEU A 73 4.87 6.71 -8.02
C LEU A 73 6.28 6.74 -7.43
N SER A 74 6.41 6.39 -6.14
CA SER A 74 7.72 6.37 -5.48
C SER A 74 8.63 5.31 -6.10
N ASN A 75 8.11 4.13 -6.42
CA ASN A 75 8.88 3.10 -7.12
C ASN A 75 9.39 3.61 -8.47
N ASP A 76 8.53 4.23 -9.28
CA ASP A 76 8.90 4.77 -10.58
C ASP A 76 9.96 5.86 -10.47
N TYR A 77 9.82 6.76 -9.50
CA TYR A 77 10.80 7.81 -9.23
C TYR A 77 12.15 7.23 -8.78
N PHE A 78 12.17 6.38 -7.74
CA PHE A 78 13.41 5.81 -7.21
C PHE A 78 14.14 4.92 -8.22
N THR A 79 13.42 4.23 -9.10
CA THR A 79 14.03 3.39 -10.14
C THR A 79 14.77 4.23 -11.19
N ARG A 80 14.29 5.46 -11.47
CA ARG A 80 14.85 6.38 -12.47
C ARG A 80 15.97 7.26 -11.91
N GLU A 81 15.91 7.60 -10.63
CA GLU A 81 16.87 8.49 -9.98
C GLU A 81 18.21 7.77 -9.73
N ALA A 82 19.30 8.36 -10.24
CA ALA A 82 20.64 7.84 -10.03
C ALA A 82 20.99 7.87 -8.53
N GLY A 83 21.24 6.70 -7.95
CA GLY A 83 21.53 6.53 -6.52
C GLY A 83 20.38 5.98 -5.67
N LEU A 84 19.14 5.97 -6.17
CA LEU A 84 17.98 5.38 -5.47
C LEU A 84 17.53 4.04 -6.07
N SER A 85 18.01 3.70 -7.26
CA SER A 85 17.62 2.48 -7.98
C SER A 85 17.96 1.19 -7.21
N GLU A 86 19.14 1.13 -6.57
CA GLU A 86 19.51 -0.01 -5.71
C GLU A 86 18.55 -0.15 -4.53
N PHE A 87 18.16 0.98 -3.92
CA PHE A 87 17.18 0.96 -2.84
C PHE A 87 15.82 0.44 -3.31
N ALA A 88 15.34 0.93 -4.46
CA ALA A 88 14.05 0.52 -5.02
C ALA A 88 13.97 -1.01 -5.24
N THR A 89 15.04 -1.59 -5.77
CA THR A 89 15.11 -3.05 -6.04
C THR A 89 15.20 -3.90 -4.76
N ARG A 90 15.75 -3.36 -3.68
CA ARG A 90 15.94 -4.08 -2.40
C ARG A 90 14.80 -3.86 -1.41
N SER A 91 13.97 -2.84 -1.61
CA SER A 91 12.89 -2.52 -0.69
C SER A 91 11.81 -3.61 -0.66
N ARG A 92 11.46 -4.06 0.55
CA ARG A 92 10.41 -5.07 0.75
C ARG A 92 9.05 -4.52 0.36
N THR A 93 8.77 -3.27 0.72
CA THR A 93 7.53 -2.59 0.39
C THR A 93 7.38 -2.38 -1.12
N LEU A 94 8.40 -1.81 -1.78
CA LEU A 94 8.30 -1.45 -3.20
C LEU A 94 8.26 -2.66 -4.12
N ARG A 95 8.84 -3.79 -3.70
CA ARG A 95 8.76 -5.06 -4.43
C ARG A 95 7.33 -5.48 -4.77
N HIS A 96 6.31 -5.06 -4.02
CA HIS A 96 4.90 -5.39 -4.29
C HIS A 96 4.25 -4.54 -5.38
N VAL A 97 4.90 -3.46 -5.82
CA VAL A 97 4.43 -2.58 -6.90
C VAL A 97 5.47 -2.41 -8.01
N ALA A 98 6.58 -3.12 -7.92
CA ALA A 98 7.73 -2.96 -8.80
C ALA A 98 7.43 -3.39 -10.25
N THR A 99 6.60 -4.42 -10.43
CA THR A 99 6.31 -4.99 -11.76
C THR A 99 4.96 -4.58 -12.31
N PHE A 100 4.84 -4.53 -13.64
CA PHE A 100 3.57 -4.31 -14.32
C PHE A 100 2.50 -5.34 -13.91
N LYS A 101 2.90 -6.62 -13.76
CA LYS A 101 1.99 -7.68 -13.33
C LYS A 101 1.34 -7.37 -11.97
N GLN A 102 2.12 -6.94 -10.98
CA GLN A 102 1.58 -6.62 -9.67
C GLN A 102 0.64 -5.40 -9.71
N ARG A 103 0.98 -4.38 -10.51
CA ARG A 103 0.10 -3.22 -10.72
C ARG A 103 -1.21 -3.62 -11.40
N LEU A 104 -1.14 -4.53 -12.36
CA LEU A 104 -2.32 -5.09 -13.02
C LEU A 104 -3.16 -5.93 -12.05
N ASP A 105 -2.55 -6.71 -11.17
CA ASP A 105 -3.24 -7.49 -10.14
C ASP A 105 -4.08 -6.57 -9.23
N PHE A 106 -3.56 -5.40 -8.84
CA PHE A 106 -4.32 -4.38 -8.10
C PHE A 106 -5.49 -3.80 -8.92
N LEU A 107 -5.24 -3.44 -10.18
CA LEU A 107 -6.27 -2.89 -11.07
C LEU A 107 -7.42 -3.89 -11.30
N VAL A 108 -7.10 -5.15 -11.55
CA VAL A 108 -8.09 -6.22 -11.73
C VAL A 108 -8.93 -6.40 -10.47
N GLN A 109 -8.32 -6.34 -9.28
CA GLN A 109 -9.06 -6.42 -8.03
C GLN A 109 -9.96 -5.20 -7.83
N LEU A 110 -9.49 -3.98 -8.12
CA LEU A 110 -10.32 -2.76 -8.07
C LEU A 110 -11.54 -2.86 -8.99
N ILE A 111 -11.36 -3.32 -10.23
CA ILE A 111 -12.47 -3.53 -11.18
C ILE A 111 -13.47 -4.54 -10.62
N LYS A 112 -12.99 -5.63 -10.00
CA LYS A 112 -13.85 -6.66 -9.40
C LYS A 112 -14.63 -6.15 -8.18
N THR A 113 -14.15 -5.11 -7.50
CA THR A 113 -14.87 -4.49 -6.37
C THR A 113 -16.09 -3.69 -6.84
N ILE A 114 -16.14 -3.29 -8.11
CA ILE A 114 -17.30 -2.65 -8.71
C ILE A 114 -18.36 -3.72 -9.01
N SER A 115 -19.41 -3.79 -8.20
CA SER A 115 -20.60 -4.61 -8.45
C SER A 115 -21.79 -3.74 -8.87
N VAL A 116 -22.81 -4.33 -9.49
CA VAL A 116 -24.06 -3.62 -9.82
C VAL A 116 -24.67 -3.01 -8.55
N ASP A 117 -24.61 -3.72 -7.42
CA ASP A 117 -25.11 -3.24 -6.12
C ASP A 117 -24.35 -2.02 -5.58
N THR A 118 -23.08 -1.85 -5.92
CA THR A 118 -22.28 -0.66 -5.56
C THR A 118 -22.48 0.50 -6.54
N LEU A 119 -23.00 0.24 -7.74
CA LEU A 119 -23.34 1.25 -8.75
C LEU A 119 -24.78 1.79 -8.61
N THR A 120 -25.70 1.02 -8.03
CA THR A 120 -27.12 1.39 -7.92
C THR A 120 -27.52 2.02 -6.59
N GLN A 121 -26.57 2.37 -5.71
CA GLN A 121 -26.87 3.20 -4.54
C GLN A 121 -27.09 4.65 -4.99
N VAL A 122 -28.33 4.92 -5.41
CA VAL A 122 -28.91 6.25 -5.62
C VAL A 122 -29.79 6.58 -4.41
#